data_AF-A0A1J6J531-F1
#
_entry.id   AF-A0A1J6J531-F1
#
_cell.length_a   1.000
_cell.length_b   1.000
_cell.length_c   1.000
_cell.angle_alpha   90.00
_cell.angle_beta   90.00
_cell.angle_gamma   90.00
#
_symmetry.space_group_name_H-M   'P 1'
#
loop_
_entity.id
_entity.type
_entity.pdbx_description
1 polymer ?
#
loop_
_entity_poly.entity_id
_entity_poly.type
_entity_poly.pdbx_seq_one_letter_code
_entity_poly.pdbx_strand_id
1 'polypeptide(L)'
;MFLFTKQHEELVGIYASQLARHRCIDLFVHMMELRLNSSVHVRYKIFLSAIEYLPFAPEDDSKGSFEEIIERVLSRSREIRVGKYDNETDVAEQHRLQSLQKALVIQWLCFTPPSRVNNSRSVSMKLLFRALTHSNVLFREFALISMWRVPAMPVGAHTLLSLLAEPLKQLSDDLVSVESHEFSENLKEFQDWSEFYSCDATYRNWLKVELENAEISPVELSDEEKQNEVIAARETLDTSLLLLQRKENPWLVPTEDHILESDEPVFLELHATAMLCSSSGDCLAPDATLCTTLMSALYSSVSEEEVLKRQIMVSVSISSRDNYCVEVVLRCLATEKDGLGSHQFPDGGILAAMLAAGFKGELIRFQAGVTLEISRLDAWYSGGDGSIEGPATYIVHGLCCRCCIP
;
A
#
# COMPACT_ATOMS: atom_id res chain seq x y z
N MET A 1 -26.73 -4.21 -15.97
CA MET A 1 -27.47 -5.18 -15.12
C MET A 1 -28.04 -6.36 -15.89
N PHE A 2 -28.92 -6.17 -16.89
CA PHE A 2 -29.51 -7.32 -17.63
C PHE A 2 -28.48 -8.30 -18.22
N LEU A 3 -27.43 -7.79 -18.90
CA LEU A 3 -26.37 -8.63 -19.48
C LEU A 3 -25.62 -9.48 -18.45
N PHE A 4 -25.44 -8.97 -17.23
CA PHE A 4 -24.80 -9.69 -16.13
C PHE A 4 -25.66 -10.82 -15.59
N THR A 5 -26.97 -10.59 -15.44
CA THR A 5 -27.92 -11.63 -15.03
C THR A 5 -27.99 -12.76 -16.06
N LYS A 6 -27.61 -12.48 -17.31
CA LYS A 6 -27.57 -13.45 -18.41
C LYS A 6 -26.17 -13.98 -18.72
N GLN A 7 -25.15 -13.66 -17.93
CA GLN A 7 -23.75 -14.10 -18.14
C GLN A 7 -23.16 -13.72 -19.51
N HIS A 8 -23.58 -12.57 -20.02
CA HIS A 8 -23.10 -11.98 -21.27
C HIS A 8 -22.21 -10.76 -21.02
N GLU A 9 -21.26 -10.89 -20.07
CA GLU A 9 -20.30 -9.84 -19.73
C GLU A 9 -19.48 -9.39 -20.95
N GLU A 10 -19.25 -10.27 -21.92
CA GLU A 10 -18.52 -9.98 -23.15
C GLU A 10 -19.17 -8.90 -24.04
N LEU A 11 -20.49 -8.70 -23.93
CA LEU A 11 -21.23 -7.74 -24.77
C LEU A 11 -21.24 -6.32 -24.23
N VAL A 12 -20.74 -6.10 -23.00
CA VAL A 12 -20.86 -4.78 -22.36
C VAL A 12 -20.14 -3.68 -23.14
N GLY A 13 -18.94 -3.96 -23.65
CA GLY A 13 -18.11 -3.03 -24.43
C GLY A 13 -18.82 -2.45 -25.65
N ILE A 14 -19.66 -3.25 -26.32
CA ILE A 14 -20.47 -2.80 -27.47
C ILE A 14 -21.40 -1.66 -27.04
N TYR A 15 -22.07 -1.79 -25.90
CA TYR A 15 -22.98 -0.77 -25.40
C TYR A 15 -22.24 0.39 -24.74
N ALA A 16 -21.18 0.09 -23.97
CA ALA A 16 -20.40 1.08 -23.25
C ALA A 16 -19.67 2.05 -24.18
N SER A 17 -19.17 1.57 -25.32
CA SER A 17 -18.50 2.39 -26.35
C SER A 17 -19.41 3.44 -27.00
N GLN A 18 -20.74 3.30 -26.86
CA GLN A 18 -21.72 4.27 -27.35
C GLN A 18 -22.13 5.30 -26.28
N LEU A 19 -21.67 5.14 -25.05
CA LEU A 19 -21.96 6.07 -23.96
C LEU A 19 -20.99 7.26 -23.98
N ALA A 20 -21.44 8.36 -23.40
CA ALA A 20 -20.54 9.48 -23.08
C ALA A 20 -19.40 9.00 -22.17
N ARG A 21 -18.20 9.57 -22.34
CA ARG A 21 -16.96 9.25 -21.61
C ARG A 21 -17.17 8.92 -20.13
N HIS A 22 -17.73 9.84 -19.36
CA HIS A 22 -17.96 9.66 -17.92
C HIS A 22 -18.84 8.42 -17.59
N ARG A 23 -19.90 8.17 -18.37
CA ARG A 23 -20.80 7.03 -18.14
C ARG A 23 -20.16 5.70 -18.53
N CYS A 24 -19.33 5.70 -19.58
CA CYS A 24 -18.55 4.53 -19.97
C CYS A 24 -17.60 4.13 -18.85
N ILE A 25 -16.84 5.12 -18.33
CA ILE A 25 -15.89 4.91 -17.24
C ILE A 25 -16.61 4.40 -15.98
N ASP A 26 -17.65 5.12 -15.51
CA ASP A 26 -18.38 4.75 -14.30
C ASP A 26 -19.02 3.36 -14.40
N LEU A 27 -19.53 2.98 -15.57
CA LEU A 27 -20.09 1.65 -15.81
C LEU A 27 -19.03 0.56 -15.60
N PHE A 28 -17.88 0.66 -16.26
CA PHE A 28 -16.83 -0.36 -16.14
C PHE A 28 -16.22 -0.40 -14.74
N VAL A 29 -16.00 0.75 -14.11
CA VAL A 29 -15.51 0.83 -12.73
C VAL A 29 -16.46 0.08 -11.79
N HIS A 30 -17.76 0.39 -11.85
CA HIS A 30 -18.76 -0.28 -11.01
C HIS A 30 -18.82 -1.80 -11.28
N MET A 31 -18.68 -2.21 -12.53
CA MET A 31 -18.68 -3.62 -12.89
C MET A 31 -17.46 -4.39 -12.38
N MET A 32 -16.27 -3.81 -12.53
CA MET A 32 -15.02 -4.42 -12.05
C MET A 32 -15.04 -4.53 -10.53
N GLU A 33 -15.59 -3.54 -9.82
CA GLU A 33 -15.79 -3.60 -8.37
C GLU A 33 -16.77 -4.71 -7.95
N LEU A 34 -17.95 -4.78 -8.59
CA LEU A 34 -18.95 -5.80 -8.27
C LEU A 34 -18.48 -7.23 -8.55
N ARG A 35 -17.61 -7.41 -9.55
CA ARG A 35 -17.15 -8.73 -10.00
C ARG A 35 -15.75 -9.08 -9.51
N LEU A 36 -15.19 -8.30 -8.59
CA LEU A 36 -13.84 -8.52 -8.05
C LEU A 36 -13.66 -9.91 -7.45
N ASN A 37 -14.67 -10.41 -6.73
CA ASN A 37 -14.69 -11.75 -6.11
C ASN A 37 -15.23 -12.85 -7.03
N SER A 38 -15.49 -12.55 -8.31
CA SER A 38 -15.93 -13.56 -9.28
C SER A 38 -14.77 -14.41 -9.79
N SER A 39 -15.09 -15.53 -10.46
CA SER A 39 -14.06 -16.39 -11.05
C SER A 39 -13.20 -15.62 -12.05
N VAL A 40 -11.94 -16.04 -12.20
CA VAL A 40 -10.98 -15.43 -13.14
C VAL A 40 -11.54 -15.37 -14.56
N HIS A 41 -12.30 -16.39 -14.98
CA HIS A 41 -12.95 -16.41 -16.29
C HIS A 41 -13.98 -15.27 -16.47
N VAL A 42 -14.81 -15.01 -15.46
CA VAL A 42 -15.79 -13.89 -15.51
C VAL A 42 -15.08 -12.55 -15.55
N ARG A 43 -14.04 -12.37 -14.74
CA ARG A 43 -13.22 -11.15 -14.75
C ARG A 43 -12.54 -10.96 -16.11
N TYR A 44 -11.98 -12.02 -16.69
CA TYR A 44 -11.36 -11.96 -18.01
C TYR A 44 -12.35 -11.53 -19.10
N LYS A 45 -13.61 -12.01 -19.08
CA LYS A 45 -14.64 -11.53 -20.02
C LYS A 45 -14.89 -10.03 -19.93
N ILE A 46 -14.89 -9.46 -18.73
CA ILE A 46 -15.08 -8.02 -18.52
C ILE A 46 -13.88 -7.24 -19.04
N PHE A 47 -12.66 -7.72 -18.73
CA PHE A 47 -11.42 -7.17 -19.27
C PHE A 47 -11.42 -7.18 -20.80
N LEU A 48 -11.75 -8.32 -21.42
CA LEU A 48 -11.88 -8.46 -22.86
C LEU A 48 -12.87 -7.47 -23.46
N SER A 49 -14.04 -7.35 -22.83
CA SER A 49 -15.08 -6.43 -23.27
C SER A 49 -14.64 -4.96 -23.23
N ALA A 50 -13.76 -4.60 -22.30
CA ALA A 50 -13.21 -3.24 -22.24
C ALA A 50 -12.09 -3.03 -23.26
N ILE A 51 -11.09 -3.92 -23.30
CA ILE A 51 -9.87 -3.78 -24.11
C ILE A 51 -10.13 -3.89 -25.63
N GLU A 52 -11.21 -4.57 -26.05
CA GLU A 52 -11.54 -4.77 -27.47
C GLU A 52 -12.40 -3.66 -28.06
N TYR A 53 -13.16 -2.96 -27.23
CA TYR A 53 -14.16 -1.99 -27.69
C TYR A 53 -13.84 -0.55 -27.31
N LEU A 54 -12.87 -0.33 -26.41
CA LEU A 54 -12.40 0.99 -26.01
C LEU A 54 -10.95 1.20 -26.46
N PRO A 55 -10.56 2.44 -26.78
CA PRO A 55 -9.15 2.76 -26.96
C PRO A 55 -8.40 2.53 -25.64
N PHE A 56 -7.13 2.13 -25.73
CA PHE A 56 -6.32 1.92 -24.53
C PHE A 56 -6.13 3.23 -23.76
N ALA A 57 -5.59 4.25 -24.43
CA ALA A 57 -5.36 5.59 -23.92
C ALA A 57 -6.39 6.57 -24.51
N PRO A 58 -6.64 7.73 -23.87
CA PRO A 58 -7.55 8.74 -24.43
C PRO A 58 -6.98 9.32 -25.73
N GLU A 59 -7.71 9.15 -26.84
CA GLU A 59 -7.38 9.77 -28.13
C GLU A 59 -8.00 11.16 -28.28
N ASP A 60 -9.20 11.34 -27.71
CA ASP A 60 -9.94 12.60 -27.65
C ASP A 60 -10.80 12.67 -26.36
N ASP A 61 -11.37 13.83 -26.07
CA ASP A 61 -12.22 14.01 -24.87
C ASP A 61 -13.63 13.41 -25.00
N SER A 62 -13.96 12.80 -26.14
CA SER A 62 -15.34 12.37 -26.45
C SER A 62 -15.65 10.96 -25.93
N LYS A 63 -14.65 10.09 -25.83
CA LYS A 63 -14.81 8.67 -25.43
C LYS A 63 -13.99 8.32 -24.20
N GLY A 64 -14.49 7.34 -23.44
CA GLY A 64 -13.74 6.77 -22.32
C GLY A 64 -12.70 5.76 -22.82
N SER A 65 -11.56 5.73 -22.12
CA SER A 65 -10.46 4.80 -22.41
C SER A 65 -10.30 3.74 -21.32
N PHE A 66 -9.63 2.63 -21.66
CA PHE A 66 -9.31 1.57 -20.69
C PHE A 66 -8.39 2.09 -19.57
N GLU A 67 -7.45 2.95 -19.92
CA GLU A 67 -6.49 3.57 -19.02
C GLU A 67 -7.17 4.36 -17.89
N GLU A 68 -8.15 5.20 -18.23
CA GLU A 68 -8.94 5.96 -17.26
C GLU A 68 -9.82 5.07 -16.37
N ILE A 69 -10.38 3.99 -16.93
CA ILE A 69 -11.16 3.01 -16.16
C ILE A 69 -10.26 2.39 -15.09
N ILE A 70 -9.08 1.92 -15.48
CA ILE A 70 -8.13 1.29 -14.57
C ILE A 70 -7.63 2.28 -13.52
N GLU A 71 -7.29 3.51 -13.88
CA GLU A 71 -6.89 4.55 -12.91
C GLU A 71 -7.97 4.78 -11.86
N ARG A 72 -9.24 4.87 -12.29
CA ARG A 72 -10.35 5.03 -11.36
C ARG A 72 -10.57 3.78 -10.51
N VAL A 73 -10.42 2.57 -11.07
CA VAL A 73 -10.53 1.30 -10.33
C VAL A 73 -9.43 1.17 -9.27
N LEU A 74 -8.18 1.50 -9.60
CA LEU A 74 -7.04 1.48 -8.68
C LEU A 74 -7.15 2.58 -7.60
N SER A 75 -7.64 3.76 -7.97
CA SER A 75 -7.90 4.83 -7.00
C SER A 75 -8.99 4.43 -6.01
N ARG A 76 -10.12 3.91 -6.50
CA ARG A 76 -11.26 3.50 -5.65
C ARG A 76 -11.00 2.22 -4.85
N SER A 77 -10.09 1.34 -5.29
CA SER A 77 -9.74 0.14 -4.54
C SER A 77 -9.06 0.45 -3.21
N ARG A 78 -8.28 1.54 -3.16
CA ARG A 78 -7.56 2.01 -1.97
C ARG A 78 -8.44 2.80 -1.02
N GLU A 79 -9.63 3.22 -1.44
CA GLU A 79 -10.59 3.89 -0.59
C GLU A 79 -11.11 2.95 0.50
N ILE A 80 -11.20 3.46 1.73
CA ILE A 80 -11.77 2.72 2.85
C ILE A 80 -13.24 2.50 2.58
N ARG A 81 -13.65 1.23 2.70
CA ARG A 81 -15.06 0.84 2.61
C ARG A 81 -15.67 0.88 4.00
N VAL A 82 -16.89 1.39 4.09
CA VAL A 82 -17.69 1.36 5.32
C VAL A 82 -17.91 -0.10 5.72
N GLY A 83 -17.31 -0.52 6.84
CA GLY A 83 -17.60 -1.81 7.44
C GLY A 83 -18.99 -1.83 8.05
N LYS A 84 -19.63 -3.00 8.02
CA LYS A 84 -20.76 -3.28 8.91
C LYS A 84 -20.15 -3.93 10.14
N TYR A 85 -19.90 -3.12 11.16
CA TYR A 85 -19.23 -3.56 12.38
C TYR A 85 -20.26 -4.15 13.34
N ASP A 86 -20.19 -5.46 13.56
CA ASP A 86 -21.05 -6.13 14.55
C ASP A 86 -20.45 -6.02 15.97
N ASN A 87 -19.12 -5.88 16.11
CA ASN A 87 -18.34 -5.67 17.36
C ASN A 87 -17.02 -4.89 17.10
N GLU A 88 -16.36 -4.35 18.15
CA GLU A 88 -15.11 -3.55 18.04
C GLU A 88 -13.88 -4.36 17.61
N THR A 89 -13.74 -5.62 18.04
CA THR A 89 -12.64 -6.51 17.63
C THR A 89 -12.75 -6.97 16.17
N ASP A 90 -13.96 -6.97 15.62
CA ASP A 90 -14.20 -7.28 14.21
C ASP A 90 -13.73 -6.15 13.29
N VAL A 91 -13.63 -4.91 13.79
CA VAL A 91 -13.22 -3.73 13.00
C VAL A 91 -11.80 -3.91 12.45
N ALA A 92 -10.83 -4.26 13.30
CA ALA A 92 -9.42 -4.41 12.90
C ALA A 92 -9.23 -5.57 11.90
N GLU A 93 -9.88 -6.71 12.15
CA GLU A 93 -9.79 -7.85 11.24
C GLU A 93 -10.52 -7.60 9.91
N GLN A 94 -11.66 -6.91 9.92
CA GLN A 94 -12.33 -6.50 8.68
C GLN A 94 -11.42 -5.59 7.83
N HIS A 95 -10.74 -4.62 8.44
CA HIS A 95 -9.76 -3.77 7.77
C HIS A 95 -8.57 -4.57 7.22
N ARG A 96 -8.08 -5.58 7.95
CA ARG A 96 -7.09 -6.53 7.43
C ARG A 96 -7.60 -7.30 6.22
N LEU A 97 -8.84 -7.76 6.23
CA LEU A 97 -9.47 -8.43 5.09
C LEU A 97 -9.67 -7.49 3.88
N GLN A 98 -9.70 -6.17 4.08
CA GLN A 98 -9.68 -5.21 2.96
C GLN A 98 -8.37 -5.28 2.16
N SER A 99 -7.25 -5.71 2.76
CA SER A 99 -5.98 -5.92 2.04
C SER A 99 -6.12 -6.94 0.90
N LEU A 100 -6.90 -8.00 1.11
CA LEU A 100 -7.20 -8.99 0.07
C LEU A 100 -7.99 -8.37 -1.08
N GLN A 101 -8.99 -7.54 -0.76
CA GLN A 101 -9.79 -6.86 -1.78
C GLN A 101 -8.93 -5.88 -2.59
N LYS A 102 -8.06 -5.10 -1.93
CA LYS A 102 -7.07 -4.23 -2.57
C LYS A 102 -6.15 -5.03 -3.51
N ALA A 103 -5.64 -6.17 -3.04
CA ALA A 103 -4.76 -7.03 -3.82
C ALA A 103 -5.42 -7.60 -5.08
N LEU A 104 -6.67 -8.06 -4.98
CA LEU A 104 -7.39 -8.69 -6.11
C LEU A 104 -7.59 -7.75 -7.31
N VAL A 105 -7.53 -6.44 -7.10
CA VAL A 105 -7.68 -5.44 -8.16
C VAL A 105 -6.50 -5.49 -9.14
N ILE A 106 -5.31 -5.89 -8.68
CA ILE A 106 -4.15 -6.07 -9.56
C ILE A 106 -4.39 -7.11 -10.65
N GLN A 107 -5.28 -8.08 -10.44
CA GLN A 107 -5.60 -9.06 -11.47
C GLN A 107 -6.10 -8.43 -12.78
N TRP A 108 -6.78 -7.28 -12.72
CA TRP A 108 -7.24 -6.57 -13.93
C TRP A 108 -6.09 -6.15 -14.85
N LEU A 109 -4.91 -5.90 -14.27
CA LEU A 109 -3.69 -5.49 -14.96
C LEU A 109 -2.83 -6.69 -15.39
N CYS A 110 -2.97 -7.83 -14.71
CA CYS A 110 -2.23 -9.05 -15.04
C CYS A 110 -2.85 -9.87 -16.19
N PHE A 111 -3.99 -9.46 -16.74
CA PHE A 111 -4.59 -10.15 -17.88
C PHE A 111 -3.82 -9.86 -19.17
N THR A 112 -3.54 -10.91 -19.94
CA THR A 112 -2.95 -10.80 -21.27
C THR A 112 -4.01 -10.33 -22.29
N PRO A 113 -3.82 -9.18 -22.95
CA PRO A 113 -4.63 -8.76 -24.08
C PRO A 113 -4.57 -9.80 -25.22
N PRO A 114 -5.69 -10.08 -25.90
CA PRO A 114 -5.70 -10.92 -27.10
C PRO A 114 -4.80 -10.37 -28.21
N SER A 115 -4.23 -11.23 -29.04
CA SER A 115 -3.39 -10.84 -30.18
C SER A 115 -4.11 -9.95 -31.22
N ARG A 116 -5.44 -9.99 -31.25
CA ARG A 116 -6.29 -9.12 -32.10
C ARG A 116 -6.32 -7.66 -31.66
N VAL A 117 -5.90 -7.35 -30.42
CA VAL A 117 -5.80 -5.97 -29.94
C VAL A 117 -4.57 -5.31 -30.57
N ASN A 118 -4.75 -4.13 -31.14
CA ASN A 118 -3.66 -3.35 -31.73
C ASN A 118 -2.58 -3.09 -30.68
N ASN A 119 -1.32 -3.32 -31.06
CA ASN A 119 -0.17 -3.15 -30.16
C ASN A 119 -0.29 -3.95 -28.85
N SER A 120 -0.93 -5.13 -28.88
CA SER A 120 -1.15 -6.00 -27.71
C SER A 120 0.09 -6.16 -26.83
N ARG A 121 1.28 -6.31 -27.41
CA ARG A 121 2.55 -6.38 -26.66
C ARG A 121 2.85 -5.10 -25.87
N SER A 122 2.72 -3.94 -26.51
CA SER A 122 2.94 -2.65 -25.84
C SER A 122 1.89 -2.40 -24.75
N VAL A 123 0.63 -2.78 -25.01
CA VAL A 123 -0.44 -2.73 -24.01
C VAL A 123 -0.12 -3.62 -22.81
N SER A 124 0.32 -4.87 -23.02
CA SER A 124 0.75 -5.76 -21.93
C SER A 124 1.86 -5.14 -21.07
N MET A 125 2.88 -4.53 -21.70
CA MET A 125 3.97 -3.87 -20.98
C MET A 125 3.46 -2.72 -20.12
N LYS A 126 2.57 -1.86 -20.66
CA LYS A 126 1.96 -0.76 -19.90
C LYS A 126 1.12 -1.26 -18.72
N LEU A 127 0.37 -2.35 -18.92
CA LEU A 127 -0.44 -2.95 -17.86
C LEU A 127 0.42 -3.54 -16.76
N LEU A 128 1.47 -4.30 -17.12
CA LEU A 128 2.39 -4.85 -16.13
C LEU A 128 3.12 -3.74 -15.35
N PHE A 129 3.59 -2.70 -16.04
CA PHE A 129 4.24 -1.59 -15.36
C PHE A 129 3.30 -0.93 -14.34
N ARG A 130 2.05 -0.65 -14.74
CA ARG A 130 1.01 -0.17 -13.81
C ARG A 130 0.73 -1.15 -12.67
N ALA A 131 0.74 -2.45 -12.94
CA ALA A 131 0.54 -3.50 -11.93
C ALA A 131 1.66 -3.45 -10.88
N LEU A 132 2.90 -3.30 -11.34
CA LEU A 132 4.09 -3.22 -10.50
C LEU A 132 4.06 -1.97 -9.62
N THR A 133 3.89 -0.79 -10.22
CA THR A 133 3.83 0.48 -9.50
C THR A 133 2.72 0.49 -8.45
N HIS A 134 1.52 0.03 -8.80
CA HIS A 134 0.42 -0.01 -7.84
C HIS A 134 0.61 -1.09 -6.76
N SER A 135 1.24 -2.21 -7.09
CA SER A 135 1.55 -3.24 -6.10
C SER A 135 2.56 -2.75 -5.07
N ASN A 136 3.58 -1.98 -5.47
CA ASN A 136 4.52 -1.34 -4.54
C ASN A 136 3.82 -0.39 -3.56
N VAL A 137 2.85 0.41 -4.04
CA VAL A 137 2.00 1.23 -3.17
C VAL A 137 1.25 0.37 -2.15
N LEU A 138 0.65 -0.74 -2.59
CA LEU A 138 -0.08 -1.64 -1.70
C LEU A 138 0.84 -2.39 -0.72
N PHE A 139 2.04 -2.79 -1.13
CA PHE A 139 3.00 -3.44 -0.24
C PHE A 139 3.43 -2.52 0.90
N ARG A 140 3.68 -1.22 0.62
CA ARG A 140 3.94 -0.22 1.66
C ARG A 140 2.80 -0.15 2.68
N GLU A 141 1.55 -0.08 2.21
CA GLU A 141 0.37 -0.10 3.09
C GLU A 141 0.28 -1.41 3.89
N PHE A 142 0.38 -2.55 3.21
CA PHE A 142 0.19 -3.86 3.83
C PHE A 142 1.27 -4.19 4.86
N ALA A 143 2.52 -3.79 4.61
CA ALA A 143 3.61 -3.99 5.56
C ALA A 143 3.34 -3.24 6.87
N LEU A 144 2.84 -1.99 6.77
CA LEU A 144 2.49 -1.17 7.93
C LEU A 144 1.25 -1.68 8.68
N ILE A 145 0.26 -2.26 7.98
CA ILE A 145 -0.89 -2.98 8.59
C ILE A 145 -0.41 -4.22 9.37
N SER A 146 0.59 -4.91 8.83
CA SER A 146 1.00 -6.23 9.28
C SER A 146 1.95 -6.22 10.48
N MET A 147 2.23 -5.04 11.06
CA MET A 147 3.03 -4.85 12.27
C MET A 147 2.39 -5.42 13.54
N TRP A 148 1.12 -5.78 13.45
CA TRP A 148 0.50 -6.67 14.42
C TRP A 148 1.21 -8.01 14.38
N ARG A 149 1.94 -8.26 15.46
CA ARG A 149 2.64 -9.49 15.80
C ARG A 149 1.61 -10.59 16.06
N VAL A 150 0.87 -10.97 15.02
CA VAL A 150 -0.05 -12.11 14.98
C VAL A 150 0.51 -13.16 14.02
N PRO A 151 0.35 -14.47 14.32
CA PRO A 151 0.82 -15.53 13.45
C PRO A 151 0.17 -15.57 12.05
N ALA A 152 -1.00 -14.96 11.91
CA ALA A 152 -1.77 -14.99 10.67
C ALA A 152 -1.01 -14.32 9.52
N MET A 153 -0.91 -15.04 8.39
CA MET A 153 -0.25 -14.58 7.17
C MET A 153 -0.93 -13.33 6.58
N PRO A 154 -0.19 -12.34 6.06
CA PRO A 154 -0.76 -11.15 5.44
C PRO A 154 -1.31 -11.48 4.05
N VAL A 155 -2.58 -11.91 4.01
CA VAL A 155 -3.22 -12.48 2.80
C VAL A 155 -3.15 -11.52 1.60
N GLY A 156 -3.29 -10.21 1.81
CA GLY A 156 -3.17 -9.22 0.74
C GLY A 156 -1.81 -9.25 0.04
N ALA A 157 -0.72 -9.26 0.80
CA ALA A 157 0.65 -9.28 0.27
C ALA A 157 0.96 -10.57 -0.49
N HIS A 158 0.63 -11.73 0.08
CA HIS A 158 0.84 -13.01 -0.60
C HIS A 158 -0.02 -13.16 -1.86
N THR A 159 -1.22 -12.59 -1.86
CA THR A 159 -2.07 -12.54 -3.06
C THR A 159 -1.41 -11.70 -4.16
N LEU A 160 -0.86 -10.52 -3.82
CA LEU A 160 -0.13 -9.68 -4.78
C LEU A 160 1.08 -10.37 -5.38
N LEU A 161 1.94 -10.95 -4.53
CA LEU A 161 3.12 -11.71 -4.98
C LEU A 161 2.72 -12.82 -5.95
N SER A 162 1.64 -13.55 -5.62
CA SER A 162 1.12 -14.64 -6.46
C SER A 162 0.56 -14.15 -7.80
N LEU A 163 -0.12 -13.00 -7.83
CA LEU A 163 -0.68 -12.41 -9.05
C LEU A 163 0.40 -11.90 -10.01
N LEU A 164 1.55 -11.47 -9.49
CA LEU A 164 2.66 -10.91 -10.28
C LEU A 164 3.71 -11.94 -10.68
N ALA A 165 3.79 -13.10 -10.02
CA ALA A 165 4.83 -14.10 -10.26
C ALA A 165 4.96 -14.53 -11.73
N GLU A 166 3.85 -14.92 -12.36
CA GLU A 166 3.85 -15.37 -13.76
C GLU A 166 4.02 -14.22 -14.76
N PRO A 167 3.29 -13.08 -14.65
CA PRO A 167 3.50 -11.93 -15.53
C PRO A 167 4.94 -11.40 -15.54
N LEU A 168 5.59 -11.30 -14.37
CA LEU A 168 6.97 -10.81 -14.29
C LEU A 168 7.96 -11.81 -14.93
N LYS A 169 7.73 -13.11 -14.75
CA LYS A 169 8.56 -14.16 -15.36
C LYS A 169 8.45 -14.18 -16.88
N GLN A 170 7.25 -14.01 -17.42
CA GLN A 170 7.05 -13.96 -18.88
C GLN A 170 7.73 -12.75 -19.52
N LEU A 171 7.86 -11.65 -18.78
CA LEU A 171 8.51 -10.43 -19.27
C LEU A 171 10.02 -10.41 -19.03
N SER A 172 10.58 -11.08 -18.01
CA SER A 172 12.04 -11.18 -17.82
C SER A 172 12.75 -11.80 -19.03
N ASP A 173 12.07 -12.70 -19.74
CA ASP A 173 12.60 -13.33 -20.96
C ASP A 173 12.58 -12.39 -22.18
N ASP A 174 11.79 -11.31 -22.11
CA ASP A 174 11.44 -10.40 -23.21
C ASP A 174 12.02 -8.96 -23.05
N LEU A 175 12.49 -8.60 -21.84
CA LEU A 175 12.82 -7.24 -21.39
C LEU A 175 14.17 -6.66 -21.84
N VAL A 176 15.03 -7.45 -22.50
CA VAL A 176 16.44 -7.09 -22.83
C VAL A 176 16.59 -5.87 -23.77
N SER A 177 15.52 -5.15 -24.14
CA SER A 177 15.60 -4.04 -25.11
C SER A 177 14.85 -2.74 -24.78
N VAL A 178 14.03 -2.67 -23.72
CA VAL A 178 13.12 -1.51 -23.49
C VAL A 178 12.93 -1.17 -22.01
N GLU A 179 13.98 -1.22 -21.18
CA GLU A 179 13.83 -0.82 -19.77
C GLU A 179 13.94 0.72 -19.63
N SER A 180 12.87 1.35 -19.15
CA SER A 180 12.95 2.70 -18.60
C SER A 180 13.55 2.63 -17.19
N HIS A 181 14.26 3.68 -16.76
CA HIS A 181 14.77 3.80 -15.39
C HIS A 181 13.67 3.58 -14.35
N GLU A 182 12.47 4.14 -14.60
CA GLU A 182 11.31 4.02 -13.72
C GLU A 182 10.81 2.57 -13.54
N PHE A 183 10.84 1.76 -14.61
CA PHE A 183 10.49 0.34 -14.51
C PHE A 183 11.48 -0.43 -13.64
N SER A 184 12.78 -0.16 -13.83
CA SER A 184 13.86 -0.81 -13.06
C SER A 184 13.74 -0.51 -11.56
N GLU A 185 13.50 0.75 -11.19
CA GLU A 185 13.30 1.15 -9.79
C GLU A 185 12.07 0.46 -9.17
N ASN A 186 10.94 0.41 -9.88
CA ASN A 186 9.76 -0.28 -9.39
C ASN A 186 9.96 -1.79 -9.26
N LEU A 187 10.75 -2.41 -10.15
CA LEU A 187 11.06 -3.84 -10.07
C LEU A 187 11.99 -4.15 -8.90
N LYS A 188 12.99 -3.29 -8.66
CA LYS A 188 13.88 -3.37 -7.51
C LYS A 188 13.10 -3.29 -6.20
N GLU A 189 12.21 -2.31 -6.07
CA GLU A 189 11.35 -2.20 -4.88
C GLU A 189 10.45 -3.45 -4.71
N PHE A 190 9.89 -3.98 -5.78
CA PHE A 190 9.10 -5.21 -5.71
C PHE A 190 9.92 -6.39 -5.19
N GLN A 191 11.17 -6.53 -5.62
CA GLN A 191 12.08 -7.58 -5.15
C GLN A 191 12.38 -7.41 -3.65
N ASP A 192 12.65 -6.18 -3.22
CA ASP A 192 12.81 -5.84 -1.80
C ASP A 192 11.58 -6.24 -0.97
N TRP A 193 10.37 -6.02 -1.50
CA TRP A 193 9.13 -6.46 -0.85
C TRP A 193 8.98 -7.99 -0.82
N SER A 194 9.30 -8.68 -1.91
CA SER A 194 9.26 -10.14 -1.97
C SER A 194 10.16 -10.78 -0.92
N GLU A 195 11.34 -10.20 -0.69
CA GLU A 195 12.30 -10.69 0.30
C GLU A 195 11.88 -10.31 1.72
N PHE A 196 11.34 -9.10 1.92
CA PHE A 196 10.73 -8.71 3.18
C PHE A 196 9.63 -9.68 3.60
N TYR A 197 8.67 -10.00 2.73
CA TYR A 197 7.59 -10.93 3.07
C TYR A 197 8.06 -12.37 3.25
N SER A 198 9.20 -12.74 2.68
CA SER A 198 9.86 -14.01 2.98
C SER A 198 10.43 -14.02 4.41
N CYS A 199 10.98 -12.90 4.88
CA CYS A 199 11.43 -12.73 6.27
C CYS A 199 10.24 -12.62 7.24
N ASP A 200 9.17 -11.91 6.88
CA ASP A 200 7.95 -11.82 7.69
C ASP A 200 7.31 -13.21 7.89
N ALA A 201 7.40 -14.10 6.89
CA ALA A 201 6.92 -15.47 7.02
C ALA A 201 7.70 -16.28 8.07
N THR A 202 9.03 -16.14 8.16
CA THR A 202 9.83 -16.81 9.20
C THR A 202 9.50 -16.24 10.58
N TYR A 203 9.36 -14.92 10.68
CA TYR A 203 8.92 -14.24 11.90
C TYR A 203 7.57 -14.75 12.40
N ARG A 204 6.56 -14.84 11.53
CA ARG A 204 5.23 -15.35 11.90
C ARG A 204 5.25 -16.83 12.29
N ASN A 205 6.11 -17.62 11.65
CA ASN A 205 6.31 -19.01 12.05
C ASN A 205 6.90 -19.12 13.46
N TRP A 206 7.92 -18.32 13.78
CA TRP A 206 8.45 -18.25 15.15
C TRP A 206 7.40 -17.81 16.15
N LEU A 207 6.69 -16.72 15.86
CA LEU A 207 5.64 -16.20 16.74
C LEU A 207 4.53 -17.22 16.99
N LYS A 208 4.16 -18.00 15.96
CA LYS A 208 3.20 -19.10 16.11
C LYS A 208 3.68 -20.10 17.15
N VAL A 209 4.93 -20.55 17.03
CA VAL A 209 5.54 -21.52 17.96
C VAL A 209 5.62 -20.94 19.38
N GLU A 210 6.02 -19.67 19.51
CA GLU A 210 6.08 -18.96 20.80
C GLU A 210 4.71 -18.95 21.51
N LEU A 211 3.65 -18.61 20.77
CA LEU A 211 2.30 -18.55 21.33
C LEU A 211 1.75 -19.94 21.69
N GLU A 212 2.00 -20.95 20.85
CA GLU A 212 1.63 -22.34 21.14
C GLU A 212 2.35 -22.86 22.40
N ASN A 213 3.63 -22.53 22.57
CA ASN A 213 4.41 -22.88 23.76
C ASN A 213 3.92 -22.13 25.02
N ALA A 214 3.54 -20.86 24.89
CA ALA A 214 3.06 -20.05 26.02
C ALA A 214 1.74 -20.55 26.62
N GLU A 215 0.95 -21.32 25.88
CA GLU A 215 -0.28 -21.98 26.37
C GLU A 215 0.02 -23.20 27.26
N ILE A 216 1.24 -23.73 27.21
CA ILE A 216 1.68 -24.92 27.94
C ILE A 216 2.43 -24.51 29.21
N SER A 217 2.20 -25.22 30.32
CA SER A 217 2.96 -24.99 31.55
C SER A 217 4.46 -25.26 31.31
N PRO A 218 5.40 -24.43 31.83
CA PRO A 218 6.84 -24.63 31.63
C PRO A 218 7.38 -26.00 32.07
N VAL A 219 6.66 -26.69 32.96
CA VAL A 219 7.00 -28.02 33.49
C VAL A 219 6.54 -29.14 32.54
N GLU A 220 5.53 -28.88 31.72
CA GLU A 220 4.93 -29.82 30.75
C GLU A 220 5.54 -29.69 29.36
N LEU A 221 6.26 -28.59 29.12
CA LEU A 221 6.92 -28.26 27.86
C LEU A 221 8.10 -29.21 27.59
N SER A 222 7.97 -29.97 26.51
CA SER A 222 8.94 -30.97 26.07
C SER A 222 10.25 -30.35 25.57
N ASP A 223 11.32 -31.14 25.54
CA ASP A 223 12.60 -30.69 24.97
C ASP A 223 12.50 -30.43 23.45
N GLU A 224 11.59 -31.12 22.76
CA GLU A 224 11.32 -30.91 21.33
C GLU A 224 10.68 -29.54 21.06
N GLU A 225 9.68 -29.15 21.86
CA GLU A 225 9.00 -27.85 21.75
C GLU A 225 9.96 -26.68 22.03
N LYS A 226 10.81 -26.81 23.06
CA LYS A 226 11.87 -25.83 23.37
C LYS A 226 12.88 -25.71 22.23
N GLN A 227 13.28 -26.85 21.67
CA GLN A 227 14.25 -26.86 20.58
C GLN A 227 13.66 -26.26 19.30
N ASN A 228 12.38 -26.52 19.02
CA ASN A 228 11.67 -25.95 17.88
C ASN A 228 11.57 -24.42 17.96
N GLU A 229 11.23 -23.87 19.13
CA GLU A 229 11.21 -22.42 19.38
C GLU A 229 12.57 -21.77 19.10
N VAL A 230 13.65 -22.36 19.60
CA VAL A 230 15.02 -21.88 19.37
C VAL A 230 15.40 -21.94 17.89
N ILE A 231 14.99 -22.99 17.17
CA ILE A 231 15.24 -23.13 15.72
C ILE A 231 14.49 -22.03 14.95
N ALA A 232 13.19 -21.85 15.21
CA ALA A 232 12.38 -20.85 14.53
C ALA A 232 12.85 -19.41 14.83
N ALA A 233 13.24 -19.14 16.09
CA ALA A 233 13.81 -17.85 16.48
C ALA A 233 15.13 -17.57 15.75
N ARG A 234 16.01 -18.57 15.65
CA ARG A 234 17.28 -18.45 14.93
C ARG A 234 17.07 -18.18 13.45
N GLU A 235 16.18 -18.94 12.80
CA GLU A 235 15.86 -18.75 11.38
C GLU A 235 15.34 -17.33 11.10
N THR A 236 14.44 -16.82 11.95
CA THR A 236 13.92 -15.45 11.86
C THR A 236 15.02 -14.40 12.00
N LEU A 237 15.89 -14.55 13.01
CA LEU A 237 16.98 -13.61 13.25
C LEU A 237 18.02 -13.63 12.12
N ASP A 238 18.39 -14.81 11.64
CA ASP A 238 19.38 -14.96 10.56
C ASP A 238 18.85 -14.37 9.25
N THR A 239 17.58 -14.62 8.90
CA THR A 239 16.94 -14.04 7.69
C THR A 239 16.80 -12.52 7.78
N SER A 240 16.37 -12.00 8.93
CA SER A 240 16.25 -10.55 9.16
C SER A 240 17.63 -9.86 9.13
N LEU A 241 18.65 -10.49 9.70
CA LEU A 241 20.01 -9.96 9.69
C LEU A 241 20.58 -9.90 8.27
N LEU A 242 20.33 -10.92 7.45
CA LEU A 242 20.75 -10.94 6.04
C LEU A 242 20.10 -9.82 5.23
N LEU A 243 18.82 -9.51 5.48
CA LEU A 243 18.13 -8.39 4.85
C LEU A 243 18.76 -7.04 5.25
N LEU A 244 19.06 -6.86 6.54
CA LEU A 244 19.65 -5.62 7.09
C LEU A 244 21.11 -5.39 6.70
N GLN A 245 21.89 -6.46 6.49
CA GLN A 245 23.33 -6.37 6.23
C GLN A 245 23.70 -6.16 4.75
N ARG A 246 22.72 -5.95 3.87
CA ARG A 246 22.95 -5.71 2.45
C ARG A 246 23.75 -4.43 2.23
N LYS A 247 24.91 -4.56 1.59
CA LYS A 247 25.81 -3.43 1.30
C LYS A 247 25.62 -2.86 -0.09
N GLU A 248 25.40 -3.72 -1.08
CA GLU A 248 25.32 -3.32 -2.49
C GLU A 248 23.93 -2.83 -2.88
N ASN A 249 22.89 -3.44 -2.29
CA ASN A 249 21.50 -3.06 -2.50
C ASN A 249 20.77 -3.02 -1.15
N PRO A 250 20.91 -1.94 -0.36
CA PRO A 250 20.23 -1.85 0.92
C PRO A 250 18.71 -1.74 0.72
N TRP A 251 17.96 -2.34 1.62
CA TRP A 251 16.51 -2.53 1.50
C TRP A 251 15.76 -1.20 1.42
N LEU A 252 14.90 -1.04 0.41
CA LEU A 252 14.06 0.14 0.15
C LEU A 252 14.83 1.46 0.07
N VAL A 253 16.09 1.42 -0.39
CA VAL A 253 16.84 2.63 -0.76
C VAL A 253 16.54 2.95 -2.23
N PRO A 254 15.83 4.07 -2.52
CA PRO A 254 15.65 4.51 -3.90
C PRO A 254 16.99 4.92 -4.49
N THR A 255 17.18 4.69 -5.79
CA THR A 255 18.48 4.91 -6.43
C THR A 255 18.74 6.40 -6.66
N GLU A 256 17.72 7.17 -7.08
CA GLU A 256 17.66 8.65 -7.05
C GLU A 256 16.17 9.10 -7.08
N ASP A 257 15.74 10.00 -6.19
CA ASP A 257 14.44 10.68 -6.33
C ASP A 257 14.57 11.83 -7.34
N HIS A 258 13.50 12.15 -8.07
CA HIS A 258 13.50 13.26 -9.02
C HIS A 258 13.92 14.57 -8.34
N ILE A 259 15.02 15.16 -8.82
CA ILE A 259 15.48 16.47 -8.39
C ILE A 259 14.46 17.50 -8.87
N LEU A 260 13.65 18.02 -7.96
CA LEU A 260 12.85 19.21 -8.19
C LEU A 260 13.82 20.41 -8.29
N GLU A 261 14.21 20.77 -9.51
CA GLU A 261 14.89 22.03 -9.79
C GLU A 261 13.86 23.18 -9.73
N SER A 262 13.48 23.59 -8.52
CA SER A 262 12.63 24.76 -8.31
C SER A 262 13.30 25.71 -7.32
N ASP A 263 13.34 27.00 -7.68
CA ASP A 263 13.78 28.09 -6.79
C ASP A 263 12.73 28.42 -5.70
N GLU A 264 11.51 27.87 -5.82
CA GLU A 264 10.41 28.08 -4.88
C GLU A 264 10.42 27.08 -3.72
N PRO A 265 9.93 27.47 -2.52
CA PRO A 265 9.86 26.57 -1.38
C PRO A 265 8.87 25.43 -1.64
N VAL A 266 9.38 24.21 -1.70
CA VAL A 266 8.61 22.97 -1.80
C VAL A 266 8.20 22.50 -0.41
N PHE A 267 6.96 22.06 -0.26
CA PHE A 267 6.43 21.44 0.95
C PHE A 267 6.25 19.93 0.75
N LEU A 268 6.42 19.18 1.82
CA LEU A 268 6.11 17.76 1.91
C LEU A 268 4.75 17.60 2.59
N GLU A 269 3.93 16.71 2.06
CA GLU A 269 2.67 16.30 2.66
C GLU A 269 2.62 14.79 2.82
N LEU A 270 2.25 14.32 4.01
CA LEU A 270 2.02 12.91 4.33
C LEU A 270 0.59 12.77 4.85
N HIS A 271 -0.24 12.04 4.12
CA HIS A 271 -1.63 11.79 4.50
C HIS A 271 -1.80 10.31 4.82
N ALA A 272 -2.40 10.06 5.97
CA ALA A 272 -2.55 8.75 6.56
C ALA A 272 -4.00 8.59 7.03
N THR A 273 -4.67 7.55 6.58
CA THR A 273 -5.92 7.12 7.21
C THR A 273 -5.63 5.91 8.09
N ALA A 274 -5.99 5.99 9.37
CA ALA A 274 -5.64 4.98 10.36
C ALA A 274 -6.80 4.66 11.30
N MET A 275 -6.81 3.45 11.84
CA MET A 275 -7.53 3.14 13.08
C MET A 275 -6.60 3.35 14.26
N LEU A 276 -7.21 3.61 15.42
CA LEU A 276 -6.49 3.66 16.68
C LEU A 276 -6.74 2.38 17.44
N CYS A 277 -5.68 1.66 17.76
CA CYS A 277 -5.82 0.38 18.44
C CYS A 277 -5.05 0.37 19.74
N SER A 278 -5.72 -0.11 20.79
CA SER A 278 -5.12 -0.27 22.10
C SER A 278 -4.11 -1.42 22.13
N SER A 279 -3.33 -1.51 23.21
CA SER A 279 -2.37 -2.60 23.40
C SER A 279 -3.01 -3.99 23.50
N SER A 280 -4.32 -4.08 23.79
CA SER A 280 -5.07 -5.35 23.75
C SER A 280 -5.52 -5.73 22.33
N GLY A 281 -5.38 -4.83 21.36
CA GLY A 281 -5.92 -4.98 20.01
C GLY A 281 -7.34 -4.47 19.83
N ASP A 282 -7.94 -3.86 20.85
CA ASP A 282 -9.28 -3.28 20.69
C ASP A 282 -9.19 -1.94 19.95
N CYS A 283 -10.05 -1.78 18.93
CA CYS A 283 -10.17 -0.55 18.17
C CYS A 283 -10.88 0.54 18.98
N LEU A 284 -10.27 1.71 19.06
CA LEU A 284 -10.80 2.89 19.74
C LEU A 284 -11.55 3.77 18.74
N ALA A 285 -12.86 3.94 18.96
CA ALA A 285 -13.64 4.89 18.19
C ALA A 285 -13.12 6.33 18.43
N PRO A 286 -12.69 7.06 17.38
CA PRO A 286 -12.17 8.40 17.54
C PRO A 286 -13.28 9.40 17.91
N ASP A 287 -12.93 10.35 18.77
CA ASP A 287 -13.74 11.53 19.08
C ASP A 287 -12.90 12.81 18.95
N ALA A 288 -13.54 13.97 19.08
CA ALA A 288 -12.86 15.26 18.96
C ALA A 288 -11.73 15.46 19.99
N THR A 289 -11.88 14.90 21.19
CA THR A 289 -10.88 14.98 22.27
C THR A 289 -9.67 14.14 21.91
N LEU A 290 -9.89 12.93 21.42
CA LEU A 290 -8.86 12.00 21.00
C LEU A 290 -8.10 12.55 19.79
N CYS A 291 -8.79 13.07 18.77
CA CYS A 291 -8.15 13.72 17.64
C CYS A 291 -7.27 14.91 18.08
N THR A 292 -7.76 15.75 19.01
CA THR A 292 -6.98 16.88 19.53
C THR A 292 -5.75 16.41 20.31
N THR A 293 -5.89 15.34 21.10
CA THR A 293 -4.78 14.77 21.89
C THR A 293 -3.73 14.14 20.98
N LEU A 294 -4.16 13.40 19.95
CA LEU A 294 -3.28 12.81 18.94
C LEU A 294 -2.51 13.90 18.18
N MET A 295 -3.20 14.95 17.74
CA MET A 295 -2.59 16.12 17.10
C MET A 295 -1.52 16.76 18.00
N SER A 296 -1.83 16.98 19.28
CA SER A 296 -0.87 17.54 20.24
C SER A 296 0.32 16.62 20.50
N ALA A 297 0.11 15.30 20.52
CA ALA A 297 1.16 14.32 20.72
C ALA A 297 2.10 14.25 19.51
N LEU A 298 1.55 14.32 18.29
CA LEU A 298 2.34 14.41 17.05
C LEU A 298 3.19 15.69 17.04
N TYR A 299 2.64 16.85 17.40
CA TYR A 299 3.45 18.06 17.57
C TYR A 299 4.54 17.92 18.64
N SER A 300 4.27 17.18 19.72
CA SER A 300 5.23 16.96 20.81
C SER A 300 6.33 15.95 20.46
N SER A 301 6.22 15.24 19.33
CA SER A 301 7.24 14.29 18.86
C SER A 301 8.46 14.98 18.21
N VAL A 302 8.36 16.29 17.97
CA VAL A 302 9.38 17.14 17.36
C VAL A 302 9.66 18.37 18.24
N SER A 303 10.83 18.97 18.11
CA SER A 303 11.18 20.16 18.91
C SER A 303 10.42 21.40 18.43
N GLU A 304 10.15 22.35 19.34
CA GLU A 304 9.50 23.63 18.99
C GLU A 304 10.30 24.41 17.92
N GLU A 305 11.63 24.30 17.94
CA GLU A 305 12.51 24.91 16.94
C GLU A 305 12.25 24.33 15.55
N GLU A 306 12.15 23.00 15.42
CA GLU A 306 11.86 22.35 14.14
C GLU A 306 10.44 22.64 13.68
N VAL A 307 9.45 22.70 14.59
CA VAL A 307 8.07 23.10 14.24
C VAL A 307 8.04 24.47 13.57
N LEU A 308 8.77 25.44 14.11
CA LEU A 308 8.84 26.79 13.55
C LEU A 308 9.64 26.84 12.25
N LYS A 309 10.84 26.26 12.26
CA LYS A 309 11.78 26.30 11.12
C LYS A 309 11.24 25.57 9.89
N ARG A 310 10.63 24.40 10.10
CA ARG A 310 10.06 23.55 9.06
C ARG A 310 8.59 23.86 8.79
N GLN A 311 8.00 24.85 9.46
CA GLN A 311 6.58 25.23 9.32
C GLN A 311 5.66 24.00 9.43
N ILE A 312 5.87 23.18 10.47
CA ILE A 312 5.15 21.91 10.61
C ILE A 312 3.67 22.17 10.88
N MET A 313 2.82 21.55 10.08
CA MET A 313 1.38 21.53 10.27
C MET A 313 0.91 20.10 10.50
N VAL A 314 0.12 19.90 11.55
CA VAL A 314 -0.51 18.62 11.87
C VAL A 314 -2.01 18.86 11.90
N SER A 315 -2.75 18.05 11.15
CA SER A 315 -4.21 17.99 11.20
C SER A 315 -4.64 16.55 11.49
N VAL A 316 -5.55 16.40 12.44
CA VAL A 316 -6.15 15.10 12.77
C VAL A 316 -7.65 15.29 12.83
N SER A 317 -8.39 14.47 12.09
CA SER A 317 -9.85 14.53 12.04
C SER A 317 -10.45 13.12 11.95
N ILE A 318 -11.72 12.99 12.35
CA ILE A 318 -12.46 11.75 12.14
C ILE A 318 -12.74 11.61 10.65
N SER A 319 -12.50 10.42 10.09
CA SER A 319 -12.76 10.19 8.67
C SER A 319 -14.25 10.35 8.36
N SER A 320 -14.54 11.07 7.27
CA SER A 320 -15.90 11.23 6.76
C SER A 320 -16.46 9.95 6.13
N ARG A 321 -15.59 8.99 5.83
CA ARG A 321 -15.95 7.71 5.20
C ARG A 321 -16.18 6.62 6.23
N ASP A 322 -15.39 6.58 7.29
CA ASP A 322 -15.47 5.58 8.34
C ASP A 322 -15.28 6.23 9.71
N ASN A 323 -16.28 6.15 10.56
CA ASN A 323 -16.26 6.77 11.88
C ASN A 323 -15.33 6.08 12.87
N TYR A 324 -14.72 4.95 12.52
CA TYR A 324 -13.65 4.30 13.28
C TYR A 324 -12.24 4.71 12.83
N CYS A 325 -12.12 5.46 11.74
CA CYS A 325 -10.83 5.92 11.25
C CYS A 325 -10.57 7.40 11.56
N VAL A 326 -9.30 7.73 11.74
CA VAL A 326 -8.78 9.09 11.75
C VAL A 326 -8.02 9.37 10.45
N GLU A 327 -8.18 10.59 9.95
CA GLU A 327 -7.35 11.15 8.89
C GLU A 327 -6.28 12.01 9.56
N VAL A 328 -5.01 11.65 9.35
CA VAL A 328 -3.82 12.36 9.82
C VAL A 328 -3.14 12.97 8.61
N VAL A 329 -3.01 14.30 8.61
CA VAL A 329 -2.30 15.06 7.58
C VAL A 329 -1.13 15.78 8.23
N LEU A 330 0.09 15.44 7.82
CA LEU A 330 1.31 16.11 8.23
C LEU A 330 1.88 16.89 7.05
N ARG A 331 2.27 18.13 7.28
CA ARG A 331 2.92 18.97 6.26
C ARG A 331 4.13 19.68 6.83
N CYS A 332 5.21 19.79 6.07
CA CYS A 332 6.36 20.61 6.44
C CYS A 332 7.09 21.16 5.20
N LEU A 333 7.85 22.23 5.37
CA LEU A 333 8.78 22.74 4.36
C LEU A 333 9.86 21.69 4.10
N ALA A 334 10.16 21.38 2.85
CA ALA A 334 11.19 20.40 2.47
C ALA A 334 12.61 20.96 2.68
N THR A 335 13.57 20.06 2.90
CA THR A 335 15.01 20.38 2.88
C THR A 335 15.78 19.35 2.05
N GLU A 336 17.06 19.62 1.77
CA GLU A 336 17.99 18.73 1.02
C GLU A 336 18.15 17.30 1.58
N LYS A 337 17.51 16.95 2.70
CA LYS A 337 17.57 15.58 3.26
C LYS A 337 16.24 14.85 3.20
N ASP A 338 15.19 15.48 2.70
CA ASP A 338 13.84 14.90 2.69
C ASP A 338 13.44 14.37 1.31
N GLY A 339 14.31 13.59 0.68
CA GLY A 339 14.08 13.09 -0.69
C GLY A 339 14.64 13.99 -1.80
N LEU A 340 15.12 15.20 -1.47
CA LEU A 340 15.77 16.10 -2.42
C LEU A 340 17.30 15.86 -2.47
N GLY A 341 17.86 15.44 -3.60
CA GLY A 341 19.32 15.28 -3.78
C GLY A 341 19.86 13.87 -3.49
N SER A 342 21.18 13.73 -3.27
CA SER A 342 21.82 12.42 -3.08
C SER A 342 21.60 11.89 -1.65
N HIS A 343 20.91 10.74 -1.52
CA HIS A 343 20.57 10.17 -0.22
C HIS A 343 21.61 9.15 0.25
N GLN A 344 22.10 9.30 1.47
CA GLN A 344 22.93 8.26 2.11
C GLN A 344 22.09 7.24 2.87
N PHE A 345 20.89 7.61 3.38
CA PHE A 345 20.00 6.73 4.14
C PHE A 345 18.52 7.12 3.94
N PRO A 346 17.61 6.15 3.67
CA PRO A 346 16.17 6.40 3.56
C PRO A 346 15.56 6.45 4.95
N ASP A 347 15.72 7.58 5.64
CA ASP A 347 15.14 7.78 6.97
C ASP A 347 13.74 8.42 6.91
N GLY A 348 13.28 8.82 5.72
CA GLY A 348 11.96 9.37 5.45
C GLY A 348 11.73 10.76 6.04
N GLY A 349 12.80 11.37 6.59
CA GLY A 349 12.77 12.70 7.18
C GLY A 349 11.87 12.80 8.42
N ILE A 350 11.50 14.04 8.72
CA ILE A 350 10.76 14.39 9.94
C ILE A 350 9.32 13.83 9.93
N LEU A 351 8.64 13.84 8.78
CA LEU A 351 7.25 13.37 8.68
C LEU A 351 7.14 11.86 8.91
N ALA A 352 8.07 11.08 8.35
CA ALA A 352 8.13 9.64 8.61
C ALA A 352 8.42 9.34 10.09
N ALA A 353 9.34 10.08 10.72
CA ALA A 353 9.66 9.90 12.14
C ALA A 353 8.46 10.21 13.05
N MET A 354 7.74 11.31 12.79
CA MET A 354 6.53 11.68 13.53
C MET A 354 5.46 10.59 13.43
N LEU A 355 5.18 10.12 12.21
CA LEU A 355 4.15 9.10 12.02
C LEU A 355 4.59 7.75 12.60
N ALA A 356 5.87 7.37 12.45
CA ALA A 356 6.45 6.14 13.03
C ALA A 356 6.23 6.03 14.54
N ALA A 357 6.37 7.12 15.28
CA ALA A 357 6.08 7.14 16.72
C ALA A 357 4.60 6.79 17.01
N GLY A 358 3.67 7.23 16.16
CA GLY A 358 2.26 6.86 16.24
C GLY A 358 2.01 5.38 15.95
N PHE A 359 2.65 4.82 14.91
CA PHE A 359 2.55 3.39 14.62
C PHE A 359 3.05 2.50 15.75
N LYS A 360 4.18 2.88 16.35
CA LYS A 360 4.82 2.08 17.40
C LYS A 360 4.15 2.25 18.77
N GLY A 361 3.18 3.16 18.89
CA GLY A 361 2.55 3.51 20.17
C GLY A 361 3.51 4.23 21.11
N GLU A 362 4.50 4.93 20.55
CA GLU A 362 5.58 5.64 21.23
C GLU A 362 5.34 7.15 21.33
N LEU A 363 4.13 7.62 20.98
CA LEU A 363 3.78 9.04 21.05
C LEU A 363 3.77 9.54 22.50
N ILE A 364 4.69 10.47 22.78
CA ILE A 364 4.78 11.14 24.07
C ILE A 364 3.50 11.95 24.30
N ARG A 365 2.92 11.86 25.51
CA ARG A 365 1.67 12.53 25.90
C ARG A 365 0.42 12.02 25.18
N PHE A 366 0.51 10.87 24.52
CA PHE A 366 -0.65 10.10 24.09
C PHE A 366 -0.89 8.92 25.03
N GLN A 367 -1.98 8.18 24.81
CA GLN A 367 -2.27 6.98 25.58
C GLN A 367 -1.20 5.91 25.27
N ALA A 368 -0.50 5.45 26.31
CA ALA A 368 0.60 4.51 26.17
C ALA A 368 0.14 3.20 25.51
N GLY A 369 0.90 2.73 24.51
CA GLY A 369 0.62 1.49 23.79
C GLY A 369 -0.55 1.57 22.80
N VAL A 370 -1.15 2.75 22.58
CA VAL A 370 -2.12 2.93 21.48
C VAL A 370 -1.37 3.17 20.19
N THR A 371 -1.62 2.33 19.18
CA THR A 371 -0.96 2.36 17.88
C THR A 371 -1.89 2.94 16.81
N LEU A 372 -1.28 3.48 15.74
CA LEU A 372 -1.96 3.82 14.49
C LEU A 372 -1.86 2.64 13.52
N GLU A 373 -3.00 2.05 13.18
CA GLU A 373 -3.09 1.03 12.13
C GLU A 373 -3.51 1.66 10.82
N ILE A 374 -2.57 1.80 9.90
CA ILE A 374 -2.82 2.45 8.62
C ILE A 374 -3.67 1.59 7.71
N SER A 375 -4.78 2.13 7.26
CA SER A 375 -5.56 1.56 6.17
C SER A 375 -5.16 2.16 4.82
N ARG A 376 -4.66 3.41 4.78
CA ARG A 376 -4.20 4.10 3.57
C ARG A 376 -3.09 5.10 3.88
N LEU A 377 -2.10 5.18 2.99
CA LEU A 377 -0.98 6.11 3.12
C LEU A 377 -0.57 6.69 1.77
N ASP A 378 -0.44 8.01 1.71
CA ASP A 378 0.03 8.73 0.52
C ASP A 378 0.96 9.88 0.94
N ALA A 379 1.95 10.19 0.10
CA ALA A 379 2.88 11.28 0.34
C ALA A 379 3.20 12.03 -0.95
N TRP A 380 3.33 13.35 -0.87
CA TRP A 380 3.54 14.23 -2.03
C TRP A 380 4.46 15.40 -1.73
N TYR A 381 5.11 15.88 -2.78
CA TYR A 381 5.63 17.24 -2.86
C TYR A 381 4.48 18.18 -3.25
N SER A 382 4.44 19.36 -2.63
CA SER A 382 3.41 20.38 -2.85
C SER A 382 4.03 21.77 -2.94
N GLY A 383 3.49 22.61 -3.82
CA GLY A 383 3.88 24.00 -3.94
C GLY A 383 3.37 24.86 -2.77
N GLY A 384 3.83 26.10 -2.70
CA GLY A 384 3.37 27.07 -1.70
C GLY A 384 1.87 27.37 -1.77
N ASP A 385 1.27 27.20 -2.95
CA ASP A 385 -0.17 27.35 -3.22
C ASP A 385 -1.00 26.09 -2.90
N GLY A 386 -0.35 25.00 -2.49
CA GLY A 386 -0.99 23.70 -2.20
C GLY A 386 -1.23 22.83 -3.43
N SER A 387 -0.70 23.21 -4.60
CA SER A 387 -0.70 22.34 -5.78
C SER A 387 0.21 21.12 -5.54
N ILE A 388 -0.22 19.94 -5.99
CA ILE A 388 0.56 18.70 -5.86
C ILE A 388 1.54 18.62 -7.04
N GLU A 389 2.83 18.51 -6.76
CA GLU A 389 3.89 18.47 -7.77
C GLU A 389 4.27 17.04 -8.17
N GLY A 390 4.26 16.11 -7.21
CA GLY A 390 4.61 14.70 -7.45
C GLY A 390 4.61 13.85 -6.18
N PRO A 391 4.74 12.52 -6.29
CA PRO A 391 4.80 11.64 -5.12
C PRO A 391 6.12 11.81 -4.36
N ALA A 392 6.05 11.86 -3.03
CA ALA A 392 7.23 11.91 -2.15
C ALA A 392 7.49 10.52 -1.56
N THR A 393 7.90 9.58 -2.42
CA THR A 393 8.05 8.16 -2.07
C THR A 393 9.10 7.92 -0.98
N TYR A 394 10.14 8.75 -0.91
CA TYR A 394 11.14 8.76 0.15
C TYR A 394 10.55 8.72 1.56
N ILE A 395 9.48 9.49 1.82
CA ILE A 395 8.83 9.55 3.14
C ILE A 395 8.25 8.19 3.50
N VAL A 396 7.55 7.57 2.56
CA VAL A 396 6.89 6.27 2.79
C VAL A 396 7.91 5.15 2.88
N HIS A 397 8.95 5.15 2.04
CA HIS A 397 10.05 4.18 2.14
C HIS A 397 10.74 4.26 3.50
N GLY A 398 11.10 5.47 3.93
CA GLY A 398 11.74 5.65 5.24
C GLY A 398 10.84 5.30 6.41
N LEU A 399 9.54 5.55 6.30
CA LEU A 399 8.56 5.07 7.27
C LEU A 399 8.53 3.53 7.35
N CYS A 400 8.48 2.84 6.21
CA CYS A 400 8.57 1.39 6.15
C CYS A 400 9.90 0.88 6.74
N CYS A 401 11.04 1.52 6.43
CA CYS A 401 12.35 1.21 7.03
C CYS A 401 12.36 1.36 8.55
N ARG A 402 11.67 2.38 9.09
CA ARG A 402 11.57 2.60 10.54
C ARG A 402 10.66 1.60 11.23
N CYS A 403 9.61 1.15 10.56
CA CYS A 403 8.52 0.40 11.19
C CYS A 403 8.60 -1.11 10.93
N CYS A 404 8.89 -1.54 9.71
CA CYS A 404 8.65 -2.92 9.27
C CYS A 404 9.71 -3.92 9.73
N ILE A 405 10.95 -3.50 9.97
CA ILE A 405 12.00 -4.40 10.44
C ILE A 405 12.02 -4.40 11.98
N PRO A 406 11.86 -5.57 12.64
CA PRO A 406 11.75 -5.69 14.10
C PRO A 406 12.94 -5.19 14.92
#